data_AF-A0A6I2Y0G5-F1
#
_entry.id   AF-A0A6I2Y0G5-F1
#
_cell.length_a   1.000
_cell.length_b   1.000
_cell.length_c   1.000
_cell.angle_alpha   90.00
_cell.angle_beta   90.00
_cell.angle_gamma   90.00
#
_symmetry.space_group_name_H-M   'P 1'
#
loop_
_entity.id
_entity.type
_entity.pdbx_description
1 polymer ?
#
loop_
_entity_poly.entity_id
_entity_poly.type
_entity_poly.pdbx_seq_one_letter_code
_entity_poly.pdbx_strand_id
1 'polypeptide(L)'
;MNLTASRQLLIFRIINIAALIGLLGVLTGSLDLQILVGEQPCPLCLLQRSGMIGLAVGPIMNLLWGMRPAHYAVSILAALTGGAASTRQILLHIATPGDPGYGPAVAGFHLYTWAFITFAVGAAGCAVLLLFSSQFTLGDTGVLRRKGPMRIATLSVVVWTFVYLVIIAVTVLPECGLGMCPDDPASNGSIKTPVGVFGFLVFVLGSLALGYLLDRLLPSDEDELTLAPIP
;
A
#
# COMPACT_ATOMS: atom_id res chain seq x y z
N MET A 1 -31.62 4.64 -1.65
CA MET A 1 -30.67 3.55 -1.94
C MET A 1 -31.25 2.27 -1.32
N ASN A 2 -31.44 1.20 -2.10
CA ASN A 2 -32.02 -0.05 -1.59
C ASN A 2 -31.02 -0.76 -0.65
N LEU A 3 -31.51 -1.45 0.38
CA LEU A 3 -30.68 -2.08 1.42
C LEU A 3 -29.62 -3.06 0.84
N THR A 4 -29.96 -3.74 -0.26
CA THR A 4 -29.09 -4.63 -1.02
C THR A 4 -27.92 -3.89 -1.68
N ALA A 5 -28.17 -2.71 -2.27
CA ALA A 5 -27.14 -1.89 -2.90
C ALA A 5 -26.13 -1.35 -1.88
N SER A 6 -26.61 -0.89 -0.72
CA SER A 6 -25.74 -0.44 0.38
C SER A 6 -24.87 -1.57 0.92
N ARG A 7 -25.43 -2.79 1.05
CA ARG A 7 -24.67 -3.97 1.49
C ARG A 7 -23.60 -4.38 0.47
N GLN A 8 -23.91 -4.32 -0.83
CA GLN A 8 -22.94 -4.61 -1.89
C GLN A 8 -21.75 -3.65 -1.85
N LEU A 9 -21.99 -2.32 -1.80
CA LEU A 9 -20.91 -1.33 -1.69
C LEU A 9 -20.05 -1.55 -0.44
N LEU A 10 -20.68 -1.87 0.69
CA LEU A 10 -19.96 -2.17 1.92
C LEU A 10 -19.01 -3.36 1.75
N ILE A 11 -19.43 -4.44 1.09
CA ILE A 11 -18.59 -5.61 0.83
C ILE A 11 -17.37 -5.22 -0.02
N PHE A 12 -17.56 -4.48 -1.12
CA PHE A 12 -16.44 -4.06 -1.98
C PHE A 12 -15.46 -3.14 -1.26
N ARG A 13 -15.96 -2.23 -0.42
CA ARG A 13 -15.11 -1.38 0.42
C ARG A 13 -14.29 -2.20 1.42
N ILE A 14 -14.90 -3.20 2.07
CA ILE A 14 -14.17 -4.13 2.96
C ILE A 14 -13.08 -4.88 2.20
N ILE A 15 -13.37 -5.37 1.00
CA ILE A 15 -12.37 -6.08 0.18
C ILE A 15 -11.19 -5.17 -0.14
N ASN A 16 -11.44 -3.92 -0.56
CA ASN A 16 -10.35 -2.96 -0.82
C ASN A 16 -9.52 -2.66 0.44
N ILE A 17 -10.18 -2.45 1.60
CA ILE A 17 -9.48 -2.22 2.87
C ILE A 17 -8.64 -3.44 3.26
N ALA A 18 -9.20 -4.65 3.16
CA ALA A 18 -8.50 -5.88 3.49
C ALA A 18 -7.29 -6.10 2.56
N ALA A 19 -7.44 -5.83 1.26
CA ALA A 19 -6.34 -5.88 0.30
C ALA A 19 -5.23 -4.88 0.63
N LEU A 20 -5.59 -3.65 1.01
CA LEU A 20 -4.64 -2.63 1.46
C LEU A 20 -3.90 -3.06 2.73
N ILE A 21 -4.61 -3.60 3.74
CA ILE A 21 -3.99 -4.10 4.97
C ILE A 21 -3.00 -5.23 4.66
N GLY A 22 -3.38 -6.17 3.78
CA GLY A 22 -2.49 -7.25 3.35
C GLY A 22 -1.22 -6.72 2.67
N LEU A 23 -1.38 -5.77 1.75
CA LEU A 23 -0.26 -5.13 1.04
C LEU A 23 0.66 -4.33 1.98
N LEU A 24 0.08 -3.58 2.93
CA LEU A 24 0.82 -2.85 3.96
C LEU A 24 1.57 -3.80 4.90
N GLY A 25 0.99 -4.96 5.21
CA GLY A 25 1.65 -6.03 5.95
C GLY A 25 2.90 -6.57 5.22
N VAL A 26 2.82 -6.79 3.90
CA VAL A 26 3.99 -7.18 3.09
C VAL A 26 5.06 -6.09 3.11
N LEU A 27 4.68 -4.82 2.97
CA LEU A 27 5.61 -3.69 3.06
C LEU A 27 6.28 -3.60 4.44
N THR A 28 5.54 -3.91 5.51
CA THR A 28 6.09 -3.98 6.87
C THR A 28 7.17 -5.05 6.94
N GLY A 29 6.86 -6.29 6.53
CA GLY A 29 7.83 -7.39 6.58
C GLY A 29 9.11 -7.08 5.78
N SER A 30 8.97 -6.41 4.64
CA SER A 30 10.10 -5.94 3.84
C SER A 30 10.96 -4.89 4.57
N LEU A 31 10.36 -3.96 5.30
CA LEU A 31 11.08 -2.92 6.05
C LEU A 31 11.70 -3.46 7.34
N ASP A 32 11.02 -4.38 8.01
CA ASP A 32 11.53 -5.05 9.21
C ASP A 32 12.82 -5.80 8.89
N LEU A 33 12.89 -6.51 7.76
CA LEU A 33 14.11 -7.18 7.33
C LEU A 33 15.24 -6.19 7.03
N GLN A 34 14.95 -5.04 6.41
CA GLN A 34 15.96 -4.01 6.17
C GLN A 34 16.52 -3.43 7.48
N ILE A 35 15.64 -3.15 8.44
CA ILE A 35 15.99 -2.46 9.68
C ILE A 35 16.66 -3.40 10.70
N LEU A 36 16.15 -4.63 10.84
CA LEU A 36 16.62 -5.60 11.83
C LEU A 36 17.84 -6.39 11.35
N VAL A 37 17.83 -6.82 10.08
CA VAL A 37 18.91 -7.63 9.49
C VAL A 37 20.01 -6.73 8.93
N GLY A 38 19.74 -5.44 8.73
CA GLY A 38 20.71 -4.49 8.20
C GLY A 38 20.99 -4.70 6.71
N GLU A 39 20.02 -5.28 5.99
CA GLU A 39 20.11 -5.47 4.54
C GLU A 39 20.29 -4.12 3.85
N GLN A 40 21.26 -4.06 2.95
CA GLN A 40 21.55 -2.85 2.20
C GLN A 40 20.35 -2.48 1.31
N PRO A 41 20.07 -1.18 1.11
CA PRO A 41 19.02 -0.74 0.19
C PRO A 41 19.43 -1.03 -1.25
N CYS A 42 18.88 -2.10 -1.83
CA CYS A 42 19.12 -2.40 -3.25
C CYS A 42 18.24 -1.50 -4.15
N PRO A 43 18.76 -0.92 -5.25
CA PRO A 43 18.00 0.00 -6.12
C PRO A 43 16.73 -0.63 -6.69
N LEU A 44 16.80 -1.92 -7.01
CA LEU A 44 15.67 -2.69 -7.55
C LEU A 44 14.59 -2.96 -6.50
N CYS A 45 14.99 -3.11 -5.23
CA CYS A 45 14.10 -3.30 -4.08
C CYS A 45 13.29 -2.02 -3.81
N LEU A 46 13.92 -0.84 -3.97
CA LEU A 46 13.23 0.45 -3.87
C LEU A 46 12.15 0.61 -4.95
N LEU A 47 12.45 0.19 -6.18
CA LEU A 47 11.48 0.19 -7.27
C LEU A 47 10.29 -0.76 -6.99
N GLN A 48 10.55 -1.90 -6.35
CA GLN A 48 9.48 -2.82 -5.94
C GLN A 48 8.62 -2.21 -4.83
N ARG A 49 9.22 -1.56 -3.82
CA ARG A 49 8.45 -0.91 -2.75
C ARG A 49 7.62 0.26 -3.28
N SER A 50 8.17 1.10 -4.14
CA SER A 50 7.41 2.18 -4.79
C SER A 50 6.31 1.64 -5.70
N GLY A 51 6.56 0.52 -6.40
CA GLY A 51 5.55 -0.22 -7.14
C GLY A 51 4.39 -0.71 -6.25
N MET A 52 4.68 -1.24 -5.05
CA MET A 52 3.64 -1.64 -4.10
C MET A 52 2.84 -0.44 -3.58
N ILE A 53 3.48 0.71 -3.33
CA ILE A 53 2.75 1.94 -3.01
C ILE A 53 1.85 2.35 -4.19
N GLY A 54 2.33 2.27 -5.43
CA GLY A 54 1.53 2.50 -6.63
C GLY A 54 0.34 1.55 -6.76
N LEU A 55 0.52 0.27 -6.41
CA LEU A 55 -0.53 -0.74 -6.37
C LEU A 55 -1.62 -0.38 -5.36
N ALA A 56 -1.27 0.24 -4.23
CA ALA A 56 -2.23 0.70 -3.21
C ALA A 56 -3.10 1.89 -3.67
N VAL A 57 -2.62 2.72 -4.60
CA VAL A 57 -3.28 3.96 -5.01
C VAL A 57 -4.71 3.71 -5.51
N GLY A 58 -4.93 2.74 -6.39
CA GLY A 58 -6.26 2.47 -6.96
C GLY A 58 -7.33 2.14 -5.91
N PRO A 59 -7.14 1.12 -5.04
CA PRO A 59 -8.03 0.84 -3.93
C PRO A 59 -8.27 2.05 -3.01
N ILE A 60 -7.24 2.86 -2.74
CA ILE A 60 -7.38 4.10 -1.95
C ILE A 60 -8.30 5.10 -2.67
N MET A 61 -8.08 5.35 -3.97
CA MET A 61 -8.93 6.24 -4.77
C MET A 61 -10.39 5.75 -4.79
N ASN A 62 -10.59 4.43 -4.91
CA ASN A 62 -11.91 3.81 -4.85
C ASN A 62 -12.63 4.05 -3.52
N LEU A 63 -11.91 3.97 -2.39
CA LEU A 63 -12.47 4.24 -1.08
C LEU A 63 -12.77 5.74 -0.89
N LEU A 64 -11.86 6.63 -1.28
CA LEU A 64 -11.98 8.07 -1.06
C LEU A 64 -13.01 8.75 -1.98
N TRP A 65 -12.98 8.43 -3.27
CA TRP A 65 -13.73 9.12 -4.33
C TRP A 65 -14.83 8.28 -4.97
N GLY A 66 -15.00 7.03 -4.50
CA GLY A 66 -16.00 6.10 -5.00
C GLY A 66 -15.44 5.11 -6.03
N MET A 67 -16.14 3.98 -6.15
CA MET A 67 -15.72 2.84 -6.96
C MET A 67 -15.73 3.18 -8.46
N ARG A 68 -14.56 3.12 -9.11
CA ARG A 68 -14.41 3.32 -10.55
C ARG A 68 -13.41 2.31 -11.15
N PRO A 69 -13.69 1.76 -12.35
CA PRO A 69 -12.76 0.85 -13.03
C PRO A 69 -11.38 1.46 -13.28
N ALA A 70 -11.34 2.75 -13.60
CA ALA A 70 -10.10 3.48 -13.88
C ALA A 70 -9.10 3.45 -12.72
N HIS A 71 -9.57 3.45 -11.47
CA HIS A 71 -8.69 3.38 -10.31
C HIS A 71 -7.98 2.01 -10.23
N TYR A 72 -8.68 0.91 -10.53
CA TYR A 72 -8.07 -0.42 -10.59
C TYR A 72 -7.08 -0.53 -11.76
N ALA A 73 -7.32 0.15 -12.88
CA ALA A 73 -6.37 0.18 -13.98
C ALA A 73 -5.02 0.79 -13.57
N VAL A 74 -5.03 1.88 -12.77
CA VAL A 74 -3.80 2.48 -12.21
C VAL A 74 -3.03 1.46 -11.37
N SER A 75 -3.72 0.73 -10.49
CA SER A 75 -3.13 -0.33 -9.68
C SER A 75 -2.53 -1.47 -10.52
N ILE A 76 -3.21 -1.90 -11.58
CA ILE A 76 -2.70 -2.92 -12.49
C ILE A 76 -1.44 -2.43 -13.20
N LEU A 77 -1.41 -1.18 -13.68
CA LEU A 77 -0.21 -0.60 -14.30
C LEU A 77 0.97 -0.57 -13.33
N ALA A 78 0.73 -0.16 -12.07
CA ALA A 78 1.76 -0.20 -11.03
C ALA A 78 2.22 -1.63 -10.69
N ALA A 79 1.32 -2.61 -10.71
CA ALA A 79 1.69 -4.01 -10.53
C ALA A 79 2.53 -4.55 -11.69
N LEU A 80 2.27 -4.12 -12.92
CA LEU A 80 3.07 -4.52 -14.08
C LEU A 80 4.49 -3.95 -14.00
N THR A 81 4.64 -2.66 -13.62
CA THR A 81 5.96 -2.04 -13.49
C THR A 81 6.76 -2.62 -12.32
N GLY A 82 6.13 -2.77 -11.15
CA GLY A 82 6.76 -3.41 -9.99
C GLY A 82 7.07 -4.89 -10.23
N GLY A 83 6.15 -5.62 -10.87
CA GLY A 83 6.34 -7.01 -11.25
C GLY A 83 7.48 -7.20 -12.24
N ALA A 84 7.63 -6.31 -13.23
CA ALA A 84 8.77 -6.32 -14.15
C ALA A 84 10.11 -6.12 -13.42
N ALA A 85 10.15 -5.23 -12.41
CA ALA A 85 11.33 -5.02 -11.58
C ALA A 85 11.68 -6.27 -10.76
N SER A 86 10.69 -6.93 -10.16
CA SER A 86 10.88 -8.20 -9.45
C SER A 86 11.35 -9.32 -10.39
N THR A 87 10.73 -9.46 -11.56
CA THR A 87 11.15 -10.43 -12.58
C THR A 87 12.59 -10.22 -13.02
N ARG A 88 13.01 -8.95 -13.24
CA ARG A 88 14.41 -8.64 -13.54
C ARG A 88 15.34 -9.13 -12.43
N GLN A 89 14.98 -8.93 -11.16
CA GLN A 89 15.80 -9.38 -10.04
C GLN A 89 15.91 -10.91 -9.99
N ILE A 90 14.79 -11.61 -10.19
CA ILE A 90 14.75 -13.07 -10.27
C ILE A 90 15.69 -13.57 -11.37
N LEU A 91 15.60 -12.98 -12.57
CA LEU A 91 16.40 -13.40 -13.72
C LEU A 91 17.90 -13.18 -13.50
N LEU A 92 18.31 -12.09 -12.81
CA LEU A 92 19.71 -11.82 -12.50
C LEU A 92 20.34 -12.91 -11.61
N HIS A 93 19.59 -13.37 -10.60
CA HIS A 93 20.07 -14.40 -9.69
C HIS A 93 19.97 -15.82 -10.29
N ILE A 94 19.00 -16.08 -11.18
CA ILE A 94 18.95 -17.36 -11.92
C ILE A 94 20.08 -17.44 -12.95
N ALA A 95 20.45 -16.34 -13.59
CA ALA A 95 21.46 -16.31 -14.65
C ALA A 95 22.90 -16.51 -14.13
N THR A 96 23.14 -16.34 -12.83
CA THR A 96 24.47 -16.41 -12.22
C THR A 96 24.64 -17.75 -11.48
N PRO A 97 25.36 -18.73 -12.05
CA PRO A 97 25.50 -20.04 -11.42
C PRO A 97 26.25 -19.95 -10.09
N GLY A 98 25.68 -20.51 -9.02
CA GLY A 98 26.28 -20.51 -7.68
C GLY A 98 26.01 -19.22 -6.87
N ASP A 99 25.18 -18.32 -7.38
CA ASP A 99 24.73 -17.14 -6.63
C ASP A 99 23.83 -17.56 -5.45
N PRO A 100 24.19 -17.23 -4.19
CA PRO A 100 23.34 -17.51 -3.03
C PRO A 100 22.04 -16.68 -3.02
N GLY A 101 21.90 -15.70 -3.92
CA GLY A 101 20.77 -14.79 -4.01
C GLY A 101 20.89 -13.60 -3.05
N TYR A 102 20.15 -12.53 -3.34
CA TYR A 102 20.13 -11.34 -2.50
C TYR A 102 19.16 -11.46 -1.33
N GLY A 103 19.68 -11.20 -0.11
CA GLY A 103 18.90 -11.13 1.12
C GLY A 103 18.39 -12.46 1.67
N PRO A 104 17.78 -12.47 2.87
CA PRO A 104 17.32 -13.69 3.51
C PRO A 104 16.14 -14.33 2.77
N ALA A 105 16.13 -15.65 2.73
CA ALA A 105 15.00 -16.43 2.23
C ALA A 105 13.92 -16.58 3.32
N VAL A 106 12.68 -16.25 2.96
CA VAL A 106 11.50 -16.46 3.82
C VAL A 106 10.69 -17.60 3.21
N ALA A 107 10.48 -18.66 3.99
CA ALA A 107 9.81 -19.89 3.54
C ALA A 107 10.39 -20.48 2.24
N GLY A 108 11.72 -20.39 2.08
CA GLY A 108 12.45 -20.95 0.93
C GLY A 108 12.53 -20.03 -0.30
N PHE A 109 11.94 -18.84 -0.27
CA PHE A 109 12.03 -17.87 -1.38
C PHE A 109 12.60 -16.54 -0.91
N HIS A 110 13.45 -15.92 -1.74
CA HIS A 110 13.95 -14.57 -1.51
C HIS A 110 12.84 -13.52 -1.67
N LEU A 111 13.04 -12.35 -1.05
CA LEU A 111 12.03 -11.28 -1.00
C LEU A 111 11.58 -10.77 -2.36
N TYR A 112 12.46 -10.77 -3.36
CA TYR A 112 12.11 -10.36 -4.72
C TYR A 112 11.10 -11.32 -5.39
N THR A 113 11.08 -12.59 -4.98
CA THR A 113 10.07 -13.57 -5.44
C THR A 113 8.73 -13.32 -4.75
N TRP A 114 8.75 -13.02 -3.45
CA TRP A 114 7.56 -12.60 -2.72
C TRP A 114 6.96 -11.30 -3.25
N ALA A 115 7.81 -10.35 -3.66
CA ALA A 115 7.37 -9.13 -4.33
C ALA A 115 6.66 -9.44 -5.65
N PHE A 116 7.22 -10.32 -6.48
CA PHE A 116 6.55 -10.78 -7.71
C PHE A 116 5.18 -11.41 -7.43
N ILE A 117 5.10 -12.31 -6.45
CA ILE A 117 3.82 -12.94 -6.04
C ILE A 117 2.82 -11.87 -5.60
N THR A 118 3.26 -10.89 -4.82
CA THR A 118 2.41 -9.78 -4.35
C THR A 118 1.83 -8.97 -5.51
N PHE A 119 2.64 -8.65 -6.51
CA PHE A 119 2.18 -7.95 -7.72
C PHE A 119 1.23 -8.80 -8.56
N ALA A 120 1.53 -10.09 -8.74
CA ALA A 120 0.67 -11.01 -9.47
C ALA A 120 -0.71 -11.16 -8.81
N VAL A 121 -0.73 -11.38 -7.48
CA VAL A 121 -1.97 -11.47 -6.70
C VAL A 121 -2.73 -10.15 -6.71
N GLY A 122 -2.05 -9.01 -6.58
CA GLY A 122 -2.67 -7.69 -6.64
C GLY A 122 -3.32 -7.39 -7.99
N ALA A 123 -2.61 -7.66 -9.09
CA ALA A 123 -3.13 -7.49 -10.45
C ALA A 123 -4.31 -8.42 -10.72
N ALA A 124 -4.20 -9.71 -10.35
CA ALA A 124 -5.28 -10.68 -10.49
C ALA A 124 -6.50 -10.29 -9.63
N GLY A 125 -6.29 -9.84 -8.39
CA GLY A 125 -7.36 -9.37 -7.52
C GLY A 125 -8.10 -8.16 -8.10
N CYS A 126 -7.36 -7.18 -8.64
CA CYS A 126 -7.96 -6.04 -9.36
C CYS A 126 -8.75 -6.51 -10.59
N ALA A 127 -8.22 -7.44 -11.37
CA ALA A 127 -8.90 -8.00 -12.54
C ALA A 127 -10.20 -8.74 -12.14
N VAL A 128 -10.18 -9.53 -11.07
CA VAL A 128 -11.37 -10.20 -10.54
C VAL A 128 -12.40 -9.18 -10.07
N LEU A 129 -12.01 -8.12 -9.37
CA LEU A 129 -12.93 -7.06 -8.95
C LEU A 129 -13.56 -6.34 -10.14
N LEU A 130 -12.82 -6.13 -11.23
CA LEU A 130 -13.34 -5.52 -12.45
C LEU A 130 -14.43 -6.36 -13.14
N LEU A 131 -14.48 -7.68 -12.92
CA LEU A 131 -15.57 -8.53 -13.45
C LEU A 131 -16.93 -8.19 -12.85
N PHE A 132 -16.98 -7.56 -11.67
CA PHE A 132 -18.22 -7.21 -10.99
C PHE A 132 -18.62 -5.76 -11.31
N SER A 133 -19.46 -5.56 -12.33
CA SER A 133 -19.87 -4.22 -12.76
C SER A 133 -20.82 -3.50 -11.79
N SER A 134 -21.52 -4.25 -10.93
CA SER A 134 -22.55 -3.72 -10.03
C SER A 134 -22.04 -2.62 -9.11
N GLN A 135 -20.78 -2.69 -8.68
CA GLN A 135 -20.19 -1.68 -7.79
C GLN A 135 -20.01 -0.32 -8.48
N PHE A 136 -19.91 -0.27 -9.80
CA PHE A 136 -19.68 0.94 -10.57
C PHE A 136 -20.97 1.67 -10.98
N THR A 137 -22.10 0.98 -10.96
CA THR A 137 -23.41 1.54 -11.34
C THR A 137 -24.18 2.14 -10.17
N LEU A 138 -23.70 1.96 -8.94
CA LEU A 138 -24.40 2.33 -7.71
C LEU A 138 -24.26 3.81 -7.30
N GLY A 139 -23.56 4.63 -8.10
CA GLY A 139 -23.36 6.05 -7.81
C GLY A 139 -22.58 6.29 -6.52
N ASP A 140 -21.54 5.49 -6.26
CA ASP A 140 -20.72 5.63 -5.06
C ASP A 140 -19.92 6.93 -5.09
N THR A 141 -20.02 7.72 -4.01
CA THR A 141 -19.28 8.97 -3.81
C THR A 141 -18.08 8.82 -2.86
N GLY A 142 -17.78 7.59 -2.44
CA GLY A 142 -16.69 7.26 -1.52
C GLY A 142 -17.08 7.45 -0.05
N VAL A 143 -16.08 7.39 0.82
CA VAL A 143 -16.26 7.53 2.28
C VAL A 143 -15.95 8.93 2.79
N LEU A 144 -15.34 9.81 1.99
CA LEU A 144 -14.82 11.09 2.48
C LEU A 144 -15.92 12.04 2.97
N ARG A 145 -17.12 11.90 2.42
CA ARG A 145 -18.27 12.80 2.63
C ARG A 145 -19.16 12.41 3.82
N ARG A 146 -19.00 11.20 4.37
CA ARG A 146 -19.82 10.69 5.49
C ARG A 146 -18.94 10.19 6.61
N LYS A 147 -19.16 10.71 7.83
CA LYS A 147 -18.51 10.21 9.05
C LYS A 147 -18.92 8.76 9.31
N GLY A 148 -18.02 7.99 9.92
CA GLY A 148 -18.30 6.62 10.31
C GLY A 148 -17.11 5.68 10.25
N PRO A 149 -17.28 4.41 10.66
CA PRO A 149 -16.19 3.46 10.81
C PRO A 149 -15.43 3.20 9.51
N MET A 150 -16.10 3.27 8.35
CA MET A 150 -15.46 3.10 7.05
C MET A 150 -14.57 4.28 6.66
N ARG A 151 -14.94 5.51 7.05
CA ARG A 151 -14.09 6.69 6.85
C ARG A 151 -12.84 6.59 7.72
N ILE A 152 -13.00 6.21 8.98
CA ILE A 152 -11.88 5.97 9.90
C ILE A 152 -10.92 4.92 9.32
N ALA A 153 -11.42 3.73 8.98
CA ALA A 153 -10.58 2.66 8.43
C ALA A 153 -9.85 3.08 7.14
N THR A 154 -10.53 3.81 6.25
CA THR A 154 -9.92 4.34 5.02
C THR A 154 -8.84 5.38 5.31
N LEU A 155 -9.11 6.33 6.21
CA LEU A 155 -8.13 7.34 6.59
C LEU A 155 -6.92 6.71 7.28
N SER A 156 -7.11 5.67 8.09
CA SER A 156 -6.02 4.92 8.72
C SER A 156 -5.11 4.26 7.68
N VAL A 157 -5.65 3.55 6.68
CA VAL A 157 -4.81 2.94 5.62
C VAL A 157 -4.14 3.99 4.74
N VAL A 158 -4.78 5.15 4.50
CA VAL A 158 -4.19 6.27 3.76
C VAL A 158 -3.02 6.87 4.52
N VAL A 159 -3.21 7.19 5.80
CA VAL A 159 -2.15 7.68 6.69
C VAL A 159 -1.00 6.69 6.72
N TRP A 160 -1.29 5.40 6.85
CA TRP A 160 -0.26 4.38 6.91
C TRP A 160 0.53 4.26 5.59
N THR A 161 -0.16 4.28 4.46
CA THR A 161 0.49 4.30 3.14
C THR A 161 1.38 5.54 2.99
N PHE A 162 0.91 6.71 3.44
CA PHE A 162 1.69 7.93 3.43
C PHE A 162 2.93 7.85 4.34
N VAL A 163 2.80 7.30 5.54
CA VAL A 163 3.93 7.05 6.45
C VAL A 163 4.97 6.15 5.79
N TYR A 164 4.57 5.08 5.09
CA TYR A 164 5.51 4.24 4.35
C TYR A 164 6.21 5.00 3.23
N LEU A 165 5.48 5.82 2.48
CA LEU A 165 6.06 6.65 1.44
C LEU A 165 7.13 7.59 2.03
N VAL A 166 6.85 8.20 3.19
CA VAL A 166 7.81 9.05 3.91
C VAL A 166 9.02 8.23 4.39
N ILE A 167 8.81 7.06 4.99
CA ILE A 167 9.91 6.17 5.43
C ILE A 167 10.81 5.82 4.25
N ILE A 168 10.23 5.37 3.13
CA ILE A 168 10.97 5.04 1.92
C ILE A 168 11.76 6.27 1.44
N ALA A 169 11.12 7.44 1.33
CA ALA A 169 11.80 8.67 0.89
C ALA A 169 12.96 9.07 1.81
N VAL A 170 12.77 9.00 3.14
CA VAL A 170 13.81 9.32 4.13
C VAL A 170 14.96 8.33 4.10
N THR A 171 14.70 7.04 3.83
CA THR A 171 15.76 6.03 3.70
C THR A 171 16.54 6.12 2.38
N VAL A 172 15.93 6.66 1.32
CA VAL A 172 16.56 6.76 0.00
C VAL A 172 17.53 7.94 -0.10
N LEU A 173 17.17 9.10 0.48
CA LEU A 173 17.97 10.31 0.33
C LEU A 173 19.42 10.19 0.86
N PRO A 174 19.70 9.55 2.01
CA PRO A 174 21.07 9.38 2.50
C PRO A 174 21.91 8.42 1.65
N GLU A 175 21.26 7.41 1.05
CA GLU A 175 21.93 6.28 0.40
C GLU A 175 22.15 6.52 -1.09
N CYS A 176 21.19 7.19 -1.74
CA CYS A 176 21.20 7.45 -3.18
C CYS A 176 21.41 8.93 -3.52
N GLY A 177 21.32 9.82 -2.54
CA GLY A 177 21.32 11.26 -2.79
C GLY A 177 20.16 11.68 -3.69
N LEU A 178 20.41 12.67 -4.56
CA LEU A 178 19.51 13.07 -5.65
C LEU A 178 19.80 12.32 -6.97
N GLY A 179 20.71 11.34 -6.94
CA GLY A 179 21.20 10.62 -8.11
C GLY A 179 20.72 9.16 -8.17
N MET A 180 21.37 8.37 -9.02
CA MET A 180 21.19 6.91 -9.01
C MET A 180 21.88 6.31 -7.80
N CYS A 181 21.19 5.39 -7.12
CA CYS A 181 21.77 4.62 -6.02
C CYS A 181 23.01 3.85 -6.51
N PRO A 182 24.11 3.80 -5.75
CA PRO A 182 25.25 2.92 -6.03
C PRO A 182 24.80 1.46 -6.04
N ASP A 183 25.39 0.64 -6.91
CA ASP A 183 25.09 -0.79 -6.97
C ASP A 183 25.59 -1.55 -5.71
N ASP A 184 26.65 -1.05 -5.07
CA ASP A 184 27.20 -1.55 -3.80
C ASP A 184 27.37 -0.39 -2.78
N PRO A 185 26.40 -0.15 -1.88
CA PRO A 185 26.55 0.87 -0.84
C PRO A 185 27.51 0.40 0.27
N ALA A 186 28.27 1.35 0.82
CA ALA A 186 29.07 1.12 2.02
C ALA A 186 28.15 0.98 3.24
N SER A 187 28.48 0.08 4.17
CA SER A 187 27.68 -0.26 5.35
C SER A 187 27.56 0.88 6.36
N ASN A 188 26.83 1.94 6.00
CA ASN A 188 26.71 3.13 6.80
C ASN A 188 25.50 3.01 7.74
N GLY A 189 25.65 2.17 8.77
CA GLY A 189 24.82 2.17 9.97
C GLY A 189 23.30 2.19 9.76
N SER A 190 22.70 1.02 9.48
CA SER A 190 21.25 0.85 9.58
C SER A 190 20.76 1.34 10.96
N ILE A 191 19.81 2.27 10.96
CA ILE A 191 19.07 2.66 12.16
C ILE A 191 18.34 1.41 12.66
N LYS A 192 18.82 0.79 13.74
CA LYS A 192 18.19 -0.37 14.37
C LYS A 192 17.01 0.09 15.22
N THR A 193 15.93 0.56 14.62
CA THR A 193 14.66 0.73 15.31
C THR A 193 13.94 -0.63 15.36
N PRO A 194 13.34 -1.05 16.49
CA PRO A 194 12.60 -2.29 16.54
C PRO A 194 11.23 -2.08 15.88
N VAL A 195 11.19 -2.00 14.55
CA VAL A 195 9.95 -2.22 13.80
C VAL A 195 9.89 -3.73 13.60
N GLY A 196 9.23 -4.41 14.52
CA GLY A 196 8.78 -5.79 14.36
C GLY A 196 7.26 -5.83 14.44
N VAL A 197 6.67 -6.98 14.78
CA VAL A 197 5.22 -7.10 15.06
C VAL A 197 4.74 -6.02 16.04
N PHE A 198 5.57 -5.65 17.03
CA PHE A 198 5.28 -4.56 17.95
C PHE A 198 5.21 -3.19 17.26
N GLY A 199 6.15 -2.89 16.35
CA GLY A 199 6.11 -1.68 15.53
C GLY A 199 4.90 -1.67 14.61
N PHE A 200 4.60 -2.78 13.93
CA PHE A 200 3.39 -2.96 13.12
C PHE A 200 2.13 -2.65 13.92
N LEU A 201 1.98 -3.25 15.11
CA LEU A 201 0.82 -3.03 15.97
C LEU A 201 0.73 -1.59 16.46
N VAL A 202 1.85 -0.97 16.83
CA VAL A 202 1.89 0.46 17.21
C VAL A 202 1.48 1.35 16.03
N PHE A 203 1.93 1.05 14.80
CA PHE A 203 1.52 1.78 13.59
C PHE A 203 0.05 1.54 13.23
N VAL A 204 -0.46 0.32 13.39
CA VAL A 204 -1.90 0.00 13.24
C VAL A 204 -2.71 0.83 14.24
N LEU A 205 -2.39 0.75 15.53
CA LEU A 205 -3.12 1.46 16.58
C LEU A 205 -3.00 2.98 16.44
N GLY A 206 -1.81 3.48 16.08
CA GLY A 206 -1.55 4.90 15.83
C GLY A 206 -2.30 5.43 14.61
N SER A 207 -2.32 4.68 13.50
CA SER A 207 -3.08 5.05 12.30
C SER A 207 -4.59 4.97 12.51
N LEU A 208 -5.07 4.03 13.34
CA LEU A 208 -6.47 3.98 13.78
C LEU A 208 -6.85 5.18 14.65
N ALA A 209 -6.02 5.53 15.63
CA ALA A 209 -6.23 6.70 16.48
C ALA A 209 -6.21 8.00 15.65
N LEU A 210 -5.26 8.14 14.72
CA LEU A 210 -5.18 9.31 13.84
C LEU A 210 -6.33 9.35 12.84
N GLY A 211 -6.73 8.21 12.27
CA GLY A 211 -7.91 8.12 11.40
C GLY A 211 -9.19 8.51 12.13
N TYR A 212 -9.32 8.12 13.40
CA TYR A 212 -10.42 8.52 14.28
C TYR A 212 -10.40 10.03 14.57
N LEU A 213 -9.22 10.59 14.85
CA LEU A 213 -9.06 12.03 15.06
C LEU A 213 -9.39 12.83 13.79
N LEU A 214 -8.88 12.39 12.63
CA LEU A 214 -9.16 13.01 11.34
C LEU A 214 -10.64 12.93 10.97
N ASP A 215 -11.32 11.83 11.25
CA ASP A 215 -12.77 11.72 11.03
C ASP A 215 -13.56 12.77 11.83
N ARG A 216 -13.10 13.09 13.04
CA ARG A 216 -13.69 14.15 13.87
C ARG A 216 -13.32 15.57 13.42
N LEU A 217 -12.10 15.78 12.94
CA LEU A 217 -11.60 17.09 12.52
C LEU A 217 -12.07 17.49 11.12
N LEU A 218 -12.17 16.52 10.20
CA LEU A 218 -12.53 16.80 8.81
C LEU A 218 -14.06 16.96 8.66
N PRO A 219 -14.52 18.10 8.12
CA PRO A 219 -15.94 18.34 7.92
C PRO A 219 -16.55 17.30 6.99
N SER A 220 -17.84 17.07 7.16
CA SER A 220 -18.68 16.20 6.33
C SER A 220 -19.82 17.01 5.72
N ASP A 221 -20.49 16.46 4.70
CA ASP A 221 -21.60 17.15 4.03
C ASP A 221 -22.72 17.53 5.05
N GLU A 222 -22.89 16.76 6.13
CA GLU A 222 -23.85 17.05 7.20
C GLU A 222 -23.49 18.30 8.01
N ASP A 223 -22.20 18.51 8.29
CA ASP A 223 -21.73 19.70 9.01
C ASP A 223 -21.90 20.95 8.14
N GLU A 224 -21.63 20.83 6.83
CA GLU A 224 -21.76 21.93 5.86
C GLU A 224 -23.23 22.34 5.65
N LEU A 225 -24.16 21.38 5.67
CA LEU A 225 -25.60 21.65 5.59
C LEU A 225 -26.13 22.36 6.85
N THR A 226 -25.56 22.09 8.03
CA THR A 226 -25.95 22.80 9.27
C THR A 226 -25.40 24.21 9.39
N LEU A 227 -24.32 24.52 8.66
CA LEU A 227 -23.69 25.84 8.62
C LEU A 227 -24.22 26.74 7.50
N ALA A 228 -25.04 26.19 6.59
CA ALA A 228 -25.68 26.97 5.54
C ALA A 228 -26.71 27.94 6.17
N PRO A 229 -26.64 29.26 5.87
CA PRO A 229 -27.63 30.20 6.37
C PRO A 229 -29.02 29.82 5.84
N ILE A 230 -29.98 29.71 6.77
CA ILE A 230 -31.39 29.47 6.45
C ILE A 230 -31.90 30.72 5.72
N PRO A 231 -32.54 30.58 4.54
CA PRO A 231 -33.00 31.71 3.73
C PRO A 231 -34.07 32.56 4.42
#